data_AF-A0A4U6LQY8-F1
#
_entry.id   AF-A0A4U6LQY8-F1
#
_cell.length_a   1.000
_cell.length_b   1.000
_cell.length_c   1.000
_cell.angle_alpha   90.00
_cell.angle_beta   90.00
_cell.angle_gamma   90.00
#
_symmetry.space_group_name_H-M   'P 1'
#
loop_
_entity.id
_entity.type
_entity.pdbx_description
1 polymer ?
#
loop_
_entity_poly.entity_id
_entity_poly.type
_entity_poly.pdbx_seq_one_letter_code
_entity_poly.pdbx_strand_id
1 'polypeptide(L)' 'QKPDAELEKTADDVIELVAAAQCEDGYLNTYFTVKAPDERWTNLAECHELYCAGHLIEAGVAFFQATGKRRLLEVVCRLA' A
#
# COMPACT_ATOMS: atom_id res chain seq x y z
N GLN A 1 -2.09 -20.64 10.73
CA GLN A 1 -1.22 -19.59 11.30
C GLN A 1 -1.56 -19.40 12.77
N LYS A 2 -0.62 -18.91 13.59
CA LYS A 2 -0.86 -18.61 15.01
C LYS A 2 -0.99 -17.09 15.18
N PRO A 3 -2.09 -16.57 15.75
CA PRO A 3 -2.23 -15.14 16.02
C PRO A 3 -1.14 -14.62 16.97
N ASP A 4 -0.66 -13.42 16.70
CA ASP A 4 0.30 -12.68 17.52
C ASP A 4 -0.13 -11.21 17.55
N ALA A 5 -0.54 -10.75 18.73
CA ALA A 5 -1.13 -9.42 18.90
C ALA A 5 -0.12 -8.29 18.68
N GLU A 6 1.17 -8.49 19.02
CA GLU A 6 2.19 -7.46 18.82
C GLU A 6 2.57 -7.34 17.35
N LEU A 7 2.62 -8.48 16.64
CA LEU A 7 2.83 -8.48 15.19
C LEU A 7 1.67 -7.82 14.44
N GLU A 8 0.43 -8.14 14.83
CA GLU A 8 -0.76 -7.54 14.23
C GLU A 8 -0.83 -6.02 14.50
N LYS A 9 -0.49 -5.59 15.72
CA LYS A 9 -0.39 -4.16 16.05
C LYS A 9 0.68 -3.45 15.21
N THR A 10 1.84 -4.07 15.04
CA THR A 10 2.90 -3.51 14.18
C THR A 10 2.40 -3.35 12.73
N ALA A 11 1.66 -4.33 12.22
CA ALA A 11 1.05 -4.24 10.90
C ALA A 11 0.01 -3.11 10.83
N ASP A 12 -0.88 -2.99 11.83
CA ASP A 12 -1.88 -1.92 11.89
C ASP A 12 -1.22 -0.52 11.86
N ASP A 13 -0.17 -0.31 12.67
CA ASP A 13 0.55 0.95 12.76
C ASP A 13 1.20 1.32 11.40
N VAL A 14 1.79 0.33 10.71
CA VAL A 14 2.36 0.52 9.37
C VAL A 14 1.26 0.78 8.33
N ILE A 15 0.12 0.11 8.43
CA ILE A 15 -1.02 0.30 7.52
C ILE A 15 -1.54 1.74 7.62
N GLU A 16 -1.64 2.31 8.82
CA GLU A 16 -2.03 3.71 8.96
C GLU A 16 -0.98 4.67 8.41
N LEU A 17 0.31 4.38 8.56
CA LEU A 17 1.37 5.16 7.92
C LEU A 17 1.26 5.12 6.38
N VAL A 18 1.02 3.95 5.80
CA VAL A 18 0.79 3.77 4.35
C VAL A 18 -0.44 4.54 3.91
N ALA A 19 -1.55 4.45 4.66
CA ALA A 19 -2.78 5.16 4.34
C ALA A 19 -2.60 6.68 4.40
N ALA A 20 -1.84 7.20 5.36
CA ALA A 20 -1.53 8.62 5.47
C ALA A 20 -0.60 9.13 4.35
N ALA A 21 0.20 8.24 3.75
CA ALA A 21 1.06 8.57 2.60
C ALA A 21 0.31 8.51 1.26
N GLN A 22 -0.91 7.98 1.21
CA GLN A 22 -1.71 7.88 -0.02
C GLN A 22 -2.17 9.28 -0.46
N CYS A 23 -1.96 9.60 -1.74
CA CYS A 23 -2.45 10.84 -2.33
C CYS A 23 -4.00 10.86 -2.39
N GLU A 24 -4.59 12.05 -2.55
CA GLU A 24 -6.05 12.21 -2.61
C GLU A 24 -6.69 11.44 -3.77
N ASP A 25 -5.98 11.33 -4.89
CA ASP A 25 -6.36 10.58 -6.09
C ASP A 25 -6.18 9.05 -5.95
N GLY A 26 -5.66 8.58 -4.82
CA GLY A 26 -5.38 7.17 -4.56
C GLY A 26 -3.97 6.71 -4.90
N TYR A 27 -3.17 7.55 -5.57
CA TYR A 27 -1.78 7.22 -5.94
C TYR A 27 -0.92 6.96 -4.70
N LEU A 28 -0.08 5.92 -4.77
CA LEU A 28 0.84 5.57 -3.69
C LEU A 28 2.16 5.03 -4.24
N ASN A 29 3.17 5.88 -4.24
CA ASN A 29 4.57 5.52 -4.47
C ASN A 29 5.45 6.60 -3.84
N THR A 30 6.36 6.23 -2.93
CA THR A 30 7.14 7.21 -2.17
C THR A 30 8.10 8.02 -3.05
N TYR A 31 8.71 7.40 -4.07
CA TYR A 31 9.66 8.07 -4.97
C TYR A 31 8.98 9.20 -5.74
N PHE A 32 7.85 8.91 -6.37
CA PHE A 32 7.07 9.87 -7.15
C PHE A 32 6.10 10.69 -6.29
N THR A 33 6.17 10.58 -4.96
CA THR A 33 5.51 11.52 -4.05
C THR A 33 6.50 12.56 -3.54
N VAL A 34 7.74 12.14 -3.24
CA VAL A 34 8.73 13.00 -2.57
C VAL A 34 9.78 13.56 -3.53
N LYS A 35 10.32 12.73 -4.43
CA LYS A 35 11.50 13.08 -5.23
C LYS A 35 11.15 13.58 -6.63
N ALA A 36 10.18 12.96 -7.29
CA ALA A 36 9.82 13.27 -8.67
C ALA A 36 8.29 13.29 -8.89
N PRO A 37 7.56 14.23 -8.24
CA PRO A 37 6.09 14.25 -8.27
C PRO A 37 5.48 14.39 -9.66
N ASP A 38 6.17 15.08 -10.57
CA ASP A 38 5.70 15.32 -11.93
C ASP A 38 6.02 14.18 -12.91
N GLU A 39 6.69 13.12 -12.45
CA GLU A 39 7.17 12.01 -13.30
C GLU A 39 6.36 10.72 -13.13
N ARG A 40 5.21 10.76 -12.44
CA ARG A 40 4.31 9.60 -12.28
C ARG A 40 3.98 8.99 -13.64
N TRP A 41 4.08 7.68 -13.75
CA TRP A 41 3.71 6.91 -14.94
C TRP A 41 4.51 7.21 -16.20
N THR A 42 5.61 7.96 -16.12
CA THR A 42 6.41 8.32 -17.29
C THR A 42 7.37 7.21 -17.74
N ASN A 43 7.71 6.27 -16.85
CA ASN A 43 8.60 5.15 -17.15
C ASN A 43 8.13 3.84 -16.48
N LEU A 44 7.09 3.24 -17.07
CA LEU A 44 6.54 1.98 -16.60
C LEU A 44 7.49 0.77 -16.74
N ALA A 45 8.52 0.88 -17.59
CA ALA A 45 9.46 -0.22 -17.83
C ALA A 45 10.41 -0.44 -16.64
N GLU A 46 10.89 0.63 -16.02
CA GLU A 46 11.99 0.57 -15.05
C GLU A 46 11.61 1.08 -13.66
N CYS A 47 10.58 1.91 -13.53
CA CYS A 47 10.30 2.60 -12.25
C CYS A 47 9.39 1.84 -11.29
N HIS A 48 8.95 0.62 -11.66
CA HIS A 48 8.29 -0.33 -10.77
C HIS A 48 7.02 0.20 -10.07
N GLU A 49 6.36 1.23 -10.59
CA GLU A 49 5.15 1.79 -9.97
C GLU A 49 4.03 0.74 -9.86
N LEU A 50 3.73 0.06 -10.97
CA LEU A 50 2.73 -1.02 -11.00
C LEU A 50 3.19 -2.28 -10.24
N TYR A 51 4.49 -2.54 -10.19
CA TYR A 51 5.07 -3.65 -9.44
C TYR A 51 4.87 -3.44 -7.92
N CYS A 52 5.21 -2.26 -7.42
CA CYS A 52 5.00 -1.89 -6.02
C CYS A 52 3.51 -1.88 -5.66
N ALA A 53 2.65 -1.36 -6.54
CA ALA A 53 1.21 -1.41 -6.36
C ALA A 53 0.69 -2.86 -6.28
N GLY A 54 1.14 -3.74 -7.17
CA GLY A 54 0.79 -5.16 -7.17
C GLY A 54 1.13 -5.85 -5.85
N HIS A 55 2.36 -5.69 -5.35
CA HIS A 55 2.74 -6.26 -4.06
C HIS A 55 1.95 -5.71 -2.88
N LEU A 56 1.58 -4.43 -2.91
CA LEU A 56 0.74 -3.86 -1.86
C LEU A 56 -0.68 -4.43 -1.95
N ILE A 57 -1.23 -4.63 -3.15
CA ILE A 57 -2.54 -5.28 -3.36
C ILE A 57 -2.52 -6.71 -2.80
N GLU A 58 -1.48 -7.50 -3.10
CA GLU A 58 -1.32 -8.84 -2.52
C GLU A 58 -1.33 -8.80 -0.99
N ALA A 59 -0.59 -7.87 -0.39
CA ALA A 59 -0.57 -7.67 1.05
C ALA A 59 -1.94 -7.27 1.61
N GLY A 60 -2.67 -6.36 0.95
CA GLY A 60 -4.00 -5.92 1.35
C GLY A 60 -5.04 -7.04 1.34
N VAL A 61 -5.03 -7.86 0.29
CA VAL A 61 -5.91 -9.03 0.18
C VAL A 61 -5.56 -10.07 1.26
N ALA A 62 -4.27 -10.39 1.43
CA ALA A 62 -3.82 -11.36 2.41
C ALA A 62 -4.12 -10.92 3.86
N PHE A 63 -3.89 -9.64 4.18
CA PHE A 63 -4.16 -9.11 5.51
C PHE A 63 -5.65 -9.14 5.85
N PHE A 64 -6.51 -8.80 4.89
CA PHE A 64 -7.96 -8.93 5.04
C PHE A 64 -8.39 -10.39 5.25
N GLN A 65 -7.86 -11.32 4.46
CA GLN A 65 -8.17 -12.75 4.62
C GLN A 65 -7.69 -13.31 5.96
N ALA A 66 -6.56 -12.83 6.49
CA ALA A 66 -5.97 -13.32 7.73
C ALA A 66 -6.63 -12.73 8.99
N THR A 67 -7.04 -11.46 8.97
CA THR A 67 -7.49 -10.71 10.16
C THR A 67 -8.94 -10.23 10.10
N GLY A 68 -9.54 -10.19 8.91
CA GLY A 68 -10.84 -9.56 8.65
C GLY A 68 -10.80 -8.02 8.60
N LYS A 69 -9.66 -7.38 8.90
CA LYS A 69 -9.52 -5.92 8.88
C LYS A 69 -9.45 -5.39 7.46
N ARG A 70 -10.20 -4.33 7.18
CA ARG A 70 -10.40 -3.79 5.83
C ARG A 70 -9.49 -2.63 5.47
N ARG A 71 -8.77 -2.06 6.43
CA ARG A 71 -8.07 -0.78 6.24
C ARG A 71 -7.07 -0.81 5.08
N LEU A 72 -6.17 -1.80 5.07
CA LEU A 72 -5.21 -1.93 3.97
C LEU A 72 -5.90 -2.30 2.65
N LEU A 73 -6.98 -3.09 2.70
CA LEU A 73 -7.78 -3.42 1.51
C LEU A 73 -8.40 -2.17 0.87
N GLU A 74 -8.92 -1.25 1.69
CA GLU A 74 -9.47 0.03 1.22
C GLU A 74 -8.41 0.92 0.59
N VAL A 75 -7.21 0.97 1.16
CA VAL A 75 -6.07 1.70 0.58
C VAL A 75 -5.74 1.16 -0.82
N VAL A 76 -5.61 -0.15 -0.97
CA VAL A 76 -5.23 -0.75 -2.26
C VAL A 76 -6.36 -0.71 -3.29
N CYS A 77 -7.63 -0.70 -2.86
CA CYS A 77 -8.77 -0.48 -3.75
C CYS A 77 -8.81 0.95 -4.30
N ARG A 78 -8.32 1.96 -3.57
CA ARG A 78 -8.20 3.33 -4.09
C ARG A 78 -7.02 3.48 -5.06
N LEU A 79 -6.03 2.62 -4.95
CA LEU A 79 -4.85 2.61 -5.84
C LEU A 79 -5.12 1.92 -7.19
N ALA A 80 -6.05 0.96 -7.22
CA ALA A 80 -6.38 0.13 -8.39
C ALA A 80 -7.35 0.82 -9.35
#